data_AF-A0A5P8FJK1-F1
#
_entry.id   AF-A0A5P8FJK1-F1
#
_cell.length_a   1.000
_cell.length_b   1.000
_cell.length_c   1.000
_cell.angle_alpha   90.00
_cell.angle_beta   90.00
_cell.angle_gamma   90.00
#
_symmetry.space_group_name_H-M   'P 1'
#
loop_
_entity.id
_entity.type
_entity.pdbx_description
1 polymer ?
#
loop_
_entity_poly.entity_id
_entity_poly.type
_entity_poly.pdbx_seq_one_letter_code
_entity_poly.pdbx_strand_id
1 'polypeptide(L)'
;MPPPSFLGQVPPLYATENLPERERLVWIRYFCAPDFEWLVLEYEPSTGVAFGLADLGHPELGYFSLRELADLVALPRPGYPVIVERDLSWEPKPLSEARG
;
A
#
# COMPACT_ATOMS: atom_id res chain seq x y z
N MET A 1 -10.58 -3.49 1.25
CA MET A 1 -10.18 -3.65 -0.16
C MET A 1 -10.86 -2.61 -1.05
N PRO A 2 -10.18 -2.04 -2.06
CA PRO A 2 -10.79 -1.17 -3.08
C PRO A 2 -11.74 -1.95 -4.02
N PRO A 3 -12.64 -1.28 -4.75
CA PRO A 3 -13.52 -1.95 -5.70
C PRO A 3 -12.73 -2.54 -6.90
N PRO A 4 -13.21 -3.63 -7.52
CA PRO A 4 -12.51 -4.27 -8.64
C PRO A 4 -12.22 -3.34 -9.83
N SER A 5 -13.11 -2.39 -10.12
CA SER A 5 -12.93 -1.39 -11.18
C SER A 5 -11.75 -0.44 -10.93
N PHE A 6 -11.44 -0.18 -9.67
CA PHE A 6 -10.26 0.59 -9.28
C PHE A 6 -9.01 -0.30 -9.33
N LEU A 7 -9.08 -1.51 -8.78
CA LEU A 7 -7.97 -2.46 -8.78
C LEU A 7 -7.51 -2.81 -10.21
N GLY A 8 -8.41 -2.82 -11.19
CA GLY A 8 -8.06 -3.03 -12.59
C GLY A 8 -7.27 -1.88 -13.25
N GLN A 9 -7.12 -0.74 -12.58
CA GLN A 9 -6.27 0.37 -13.02
C GLN A 9 -4.86 0.30 -12.42
N VAL A 10 -4.69 -0.43 -11.30
CA VAL A 10 -3.39 -0.61 -10.68
C VAL A 10 -2.55 -1.53 -11.57
N PRO A 11 -1.30 -1.16 -11.92
CA PRO A 11 -0.45 -1.98 -12.75
C PRO A 11 -0.24 -3.38 -12.15
N PRO A 12 -0.15 -4.43 -12.98
CA PRO A 12 0.22 -5.75 -12.50
C PRO A 12 1.68 -5.77 -12.03
N LEU A 13 2.06 -6.81 -11.29
CA LEU A 13 3.43 -6.97 -10.80
C LEU A 13 4.44 -6.90 -11.97
N TYR A 14 5.57 -6.25 -11.71
CA TYR A 14 6.69 -5.99 -12.64
C TYR A 14 6.39 -4.99 -13.76
N ALA A 15 5.17 -4.47 -13.89
CA ALA A 15 4.80 -3.56 -14.98
C ALA A 15 5.56 -2.22 -14.96
N THR A 16 6.04 -1.80 -13.78
CA THR A 16 6.72 -0.52 -13.58
C THR A 16 8.20 -0.67 -13.19
N GLU A 17 8.76 -1.89 -13.24
CA GLU A 17 10.12 -2.18 -12.74
C GLU A 17 11.22 -1.39 -13.46
N ASN A 18 11.02 -1.10 -14.76
CA ASN A 18 11.96 -0.37 -15.60
C ASN A 18 11.70 1.14 -15.60
N LEU A 19 10.66 1.61 -14.91
CA LEU A 19 10.37 3.04 -14.82
C LEU A 19 11.22 3.68 -13.72
N PRO A 20 11.73 4.92 -13.94
CA PRO A 20 12.38 5.66 -12.87
C PRO A 20 11.35 5.95 -11.76
N GLU A 21 11.82 6.05 -10.51
CA GLU A 21 10.95 6.18 -9.34
C GLU A 21 9.94 7.34 -9.43
N ARG A 22 10.35 8.46 -10.03
CA ARG A 22 9.51 9.65 -10.29
C ARG A 22 8.32 9.40 -11.23
N GLU A 23 8.32 8.28 -11.96
CA GLU A 23 7.24 7.88 -12.88
C GLU A 23 6.42 6.71 -12.30
N ARG A 24 6.84 6.13 -11.18
CA ARG A 24 6.14 5.03 -10.51
C ARG A 24 5.08 5.60 -9.58
N LEU A 25 3.82 5.46 -9.98
CA LEU A 25 2.68 5.98 -9.22
C LEU A 25 2.34 5.08 -8.02
N VAL A 26 2.06 5.71 -6.89
CA VAL A 26 1.41 5.11 -5.72
C VAL A 26 -0.08 5.21 -5.91
N TRP A 27 -0.74 4.08 -6.15
CA TRP A 27 -2.18 4.00 -6.42
C TRP A 27 -3.02 3.96 -5.16
N ILE A 28 -2.53 3.31 -4.11
CA ILE A 28 -3.28 3.13 -2.86
C ILE A 28 -2.34 3.44 -1.71
N ARG A 29 -2.84 4.18 -0.72
CA ARG A 29 -2.21 4.33 0.58
C ARG A 29 -3.03 3.64 1.65
N TYR A 30 -2.36 2.80 2.42
CA TYR A 30 -2.83 2.28 3.68
C TYR A 30 -1.97 2.81 4.80
N PHE A 31 -2.55 3.00 5.98
CA PHE A 31 -1.81 3.49 7.15
C PHE A 31 -2.39 2.90 8.43
N CYS A 32 -1.57 2.81 9.47
CA CYS A 32 -2.05 2.52 10.81
C CYS A 32 -1.22 3.30 11.83
N ALA A 33 -1.90 3.93 12.80
CA ALA A 33 -1.26 4.90 13.68
C ALA A 33 -0.59 6.05 12.85
N PRO A 34 0.10 7.02 13.46
CA PRO A 34 0.65 8.15 12.71
C PRO A 34 1.91 7.81 11.89
N ASP A 35 2.61 6.71 12.22
CA ASP A 35 3.98 6.47 11.75
C ASP A 35 4.12 5.26 10.81
N PHE A 36 3.05 4.50 10.56
CA PHE A 36 3.12 3.27 9.73
C PHE A 36 2.25 3.37 8.50
N GLU A 37 2.83 3.06 7.33
CA GLU A 37 2.11 3.07 6.07
C GLU A 37 2.57 2.03 5.06
N TRP A 38 1.65 1.71 4.14
CA TRP A 38 1.90 0.87 2.98
C TRP A 38 1.41 1.61 1.74
N LEU A 39 2.32 1.86 0.82
CA LEU A 39 2.08 2.53 -0.45
C LEU A 39 2.11 1.49 -1.57
N VAL A 40 0.99 1.27 -2.25
CA VAL A 40 0.85 0.25 -3.29
C VAL A 40 1.15 0.85 -4.65
N LEU A 41 2.12 0.26 -5.35
CA LEU A 41 2.48 0.65 -6.72
C LEU A 41 1.89 -0.32 -7.73
N GLU A 42 1.94 -1.62 -7.44
CA GLU A 42 1.49 -2.70 -8.31
C GLU A 42 0.67 -3.72 -7.51
N TYR A 43 -0.22 -4.45 -8.17
CA TYR A 43 -1.09 -5.41 -7.52
C TYR A 43 -1.45 -6.59 -8.42
N GLU A 44 -1.41 -7.80 -7.86
CA GLU A 44 -1.87 -9.04 -8.49
C GLU A 44 -3.19 -9.50 -7.83
N PRO A 45 -4.35 -9.33 -8.50
CA PRO A 45 -5.64 -9.69 -7.92
C PRO A 45 -5.81 -11.17 -7.60
N SER A 46 -5.18 -12.07 -8.37
CA SER A 46 -5.33 -13.52 -8.18
C SER A 46 -4.75 -13.98 -6.83
N THR A 47 -3.57 -13.47 -6.48
CA THR A 47 -2.87 -13.80 -5.23
C THR A 47 -3.21 -12.84 -4.09
N GLY A 48 -3.60 -11.60 -4.41
CA GLY A 48 -3.78 -10.54 -3.43
C GLY A 48 -2.48 -9.87 -2.99
N VAL A 49 -1.37 -10.13 -3.69
CA VAL A 49 -0.05 -9.55 -3.42
C VAL A 49 0.06 -8.18 -4.08
N ALA A 50 0.55 -7.21 -3.32
CA ALA A 50 0.98 -5.91 -3.80
C ALA A 50 2.51 -5.82 -3.80
N PHE A 51 3.04 -4.99 -4.69
CA PHE A 51 4.40 -4.48 -4.59
C PHE A 51 4.36 -2.99 -4.29
N GLY A 52 5.20 -2.54 -3.37
CA GLY A 52 5.32 -1.14 -3.04
C GLY A 52 6.14 -0.87 -1.80
N LEU A 53 5.96 0.31 -1.19
CA LEU A 53 6.71 0.72 -0.01
C LEU A 53 5.95 0.30 1.24
N ALA A 54 6.60 -0.39 2.17
CA ALA A 54 6.14 -0.54 3.54
C ALA A 54 7.08 0.27 4.45
N ASP A 55 6.53 1.23 5.19
CA ASP A 55 7.28 1.97 6.20
C ASP A 55 6.72 1.65 7.58
N LEU A 56 7.45 0.81 8.31
CA LEU A 56 7.18 0.46 9.70
C LEU A 56 8.24 1.05 10.65
N GLY A 57 8.79 2.21 10.29
CA GLY A 57 9.96 2.84 10.90
C GLY A 57 11.27 2.57 10.13
N HIS A 58 11.21 1.73 9.10
CA HIS A 58 12.29 1.41 8.18
C HIS A 58 11.70 1.25 6.77
N PRO A 59 11.68 2.31 5.95
CA PRO A 59 11.04 2.26 4.64
C PRO A 59 11.70 1.21 3.73
N GLU A 60 10.91 0.26 3.23
CA GLU A 60 11.39 -0.81 2.35
C GLU A 60 10.45 -1.01 1.15
N LEU A 61 11.03 -1.10 -0.05
CA LEU A 61 10.32 -1.53 -1.25
C LEU A 61 10.28 -3.06 -1.28
N GLY A 62 9.09 -3.63 -1.27
CA GLY A 62 8.91 -5.07 -1.21
C GLY A 62 7.49 -5.52 -1.52
N TYR A 63 7.28 -6.82 -1.37
CA TYR A 63 5.99 -7.45 -1.60
C TYR A 63 5.25 -7.63 -0.29
N PHE A 64 3.95 -7.36 -0.28
CA PHE A 64 3.10 -7.59 0.89
C PHE A 64 1.67 -7.98 0.47
N SER A 65 0.97 -8.73 1.32
CA SER A 65 -0.40 -9.19 1.05
C SER A 65 -1.41 -8.15 1.49
N LEU A 66 -2.26 -7.66 0.56
CA LEU A 66 -3.36 -6.77 0.93
C LEU A 66 -4.46 -7.48 1.73
N ARG A 67 -4.56 -8.81 1.59
CA ARG A 67 -5.51 -9.61 2.37
C ARG A 67 -5.06 -9.70 3.82
N GLU A 68 -3.79 -10.01 4.06
CA GLU A 68 -3.23 -10.03 5.41
C GLU A 68 -3.27 -8.64 6.05
N LEU A 69 -3.00 -7.60 5.27
CA LEU A 69 -3.09 -6.21 5.74
C LEU A 69 -4.52 -5.83 6.16
N ALA A 70 -5.54 -6.29 5.42
CA ALA A 70 -6.93 -6.03 5.74
C ALA A 70 -7.42 -6.74 7.02
N ASP A 71 -6.81 -7.90 7.33
CA ASP A 71 -7.12 -8.67 8.53
C ASP A 71 -6.19 -8.32 9.71
N LEU A 72 -5.21 -7.43 9.51
CA LEU A 72 -4.24 -7.06 10.53
C LEU A 72 -4.90 -6.22 11.63
N VAL A 73 -4.90 -6.77 12.84
CA VAL A 73 -5.32 -6.09 14.06
C VAL A 73 -4.17 -6.12 15.06
N ALA A 74 -3.59 -4.97 15.33
CA ALA A 74 -2.59 -4.81 16.38
C ALA A 74 -3.26 -4.40 17.69
N LEU A 75 -2.81 -4.96 18.81
CA LEU A 75 -3.27 -4.60 20.16
C LEU A 75 -2.11 -4.00 20.97
N PRO A 76 -1.67 -2.77 20.65
CA PRO A 76 -0.58 -2.13 21.39
C PRO A 76 -0.97 -1.83 22.85
N ARG A 77 -2.28 -1.77 23.15
CA ARG A 77 -2.82 -1.65 24.52
C ARG A 77 -4.05 -2.56 24.67
N PRO A 78 -4.25 -3.22 25.82
CA PRO A 78 -5.44 -4.03 26.07
C PRO A 78 -6.72 -3.22 25.85
N GLY A 79 -7.61 -3.70 24.98
CA GLY A 79 -8.90 -3.06 24.68
C GLY A 79 -8.87 -1.95 23.63
N TYR A 80 -7.72 -1.62 23.04
CA TYR A 80 -7.59 -0.59 22.00
C TYR A 80 -6.93 -1.18 20.74
N PRO A 81 -7.72 -1.81 19.85
CA PRO A 81 -7.21 -2.32 18.58
C PRO A 81 -6.81 -1.16 17.68
N VAL A 82 -5.65 -1.31 17.04
CA VAL A 82 -5.22 -0.51 15.90
C VAL A 82 -5.37 -1.40 14.67
N ILE A 83 -6.11 -0.92 13.69
CA ILE A 83 -6.31 -1.59 12.41
C ILE A 83 -5.59 -0.80 11.32
N VAL A 84 -5.42 -1.44 10.18
CA VAL A 84 -4.96 -0.75 8.99
C VAL A 84 -6.15 -0.10 8.28
N GLU A 85 -6.01 1.18 8.00
CA GLU A 85 -7.00 1.99 7.31
C GLU A 85 -6.56 2.26 5.88
N ARG A 86 -7.53 2.43 4.96
CA ARG A 86 -7.28 2.90 3.60
C ARG A 86 -7.56 4.38 3.51
N ASP A 87 -6.62 5.14 2.94
CA ASP A 87 -6.85 6.55 2.63
C ASP A 87 -7.82 6.68 1.45
N LEU A 88 -9.03 7.20 1.71
CA LEU A 88 -10.08 7.37 0.71
C LEU A 88 -9.93 8.66 -0.11
N SER A 89 -9.13 9.61 0.38
CA SER A 89 -8.83 10.88 -0.28
C SER A 89 -7.52 10.83 -1.06
N TRP A 90 -6.85 9.68 -1.06
CA TRP A 90 -5.62 9.47 -1.81
C TRP A 90 -5.87 9.51 -3.32
N GLU A 91 -5.10 10.35 -4.01
CA GLU A 91 -5.03 10.40 -5.47
C GLU A 91 -3.67 9.85 -5.93
N PRO A 92 -3.65 9.03 -7.01
CA PRO A 92 -2.40 8.49 -7.52
C PRO A 92 -1.37 9.57 -7.83
N LYS A 93 -0.17 9.42 -7.27
CA LYS A 93 0.96 10.36 -7.45
C LYS A 93 2.29 9.62 -7.42
N PRO A 94 3.38 10.20 -7.96
CA PRO A 94 4.69 9.58 -7.94
C PRO A 94 5.14 9.15 -6.54
N LEU A 95 5.82 8.01 -6.43
CA LEU A 95 6.38 7.53 -5.16
C LEU A 95 7.29 8.57 -4.49
N SER A 96 8.04 9.32 -5.29
CA SER A 96 8.91 10.40 -4.80
C SER A 96 8.15 11.55 -4.13
N GLU A 97 6.88 11.77 -4.48
CA GLU A 97 6.00 12.76 -3.84
C GLU A 97 5.18 12.15 -2.70
N ALA A 98 4.92 10.85 -2.76
CA ALA A 98 4.14 10.12 -1.76
C ALA A 98 4.92 9.87 -0.48
N ARG A 99 6.24 9.63 -0.58
CA ARG A 99 7.15 9.53 0.56
C ARG A 99 7.61 10.94 0.95
N GLY A 100 7.02 11.55 1.97
CA GLY A 100 7.27 12.95 2.33
C GLY A 100 6.92 13.25 3.77
#